data_AF-A0A949TA23-F1
#
_entry.id   AF-A0A949TA23-F1
#
_cell.length_a   1.000
_cell.length_b   1.000
_cell.length_c   1.000
_cell.angle_alpha   90.00
_cell.angle_beta   90.00
_cell.angle_gamma   90.00
#
_symmetry.space_group_name_H-M   'P 1'
#
loop_
_entity.id
_entity.type
_entity.pdbx_description
1 polymer ?
#
loop_
_entity_poly.entity_id
_entity_poly.type
_entity_poly.pdbx_seq_one_letter_code
_entity_poly.pdbx_strand_id
1 'polypeptide(L)'
;MSVCIESVKHFLVRQEWKKADFETEKLIFSFCNYTGQEYLKLEDIDLIPLNILAHLENLWTTHSKGRFGFRTQEKIHNSIRKQIRLNPRESLQRMISNVMRGSNDSMNSKEVLMVPYFYGVEIGWIEGHPMDSLGAYGKDKSYEELTFDLSAPLGHLPCQTWWTLNHQTTQVPFNVLFKKYGIIGLPGCAIKYQFTLQLHLFKRIQIACQQFTN
;
A
#
# COMPACT_ATOMS: atom_id res chain seq x y z
N MET A 1 21.22 -10.13 -14.87
CA MET A 1 20.22 -9.49 -15.76
C MET A 1 19.90 -8.13 -15.16
N SER A 2 20.12 -7.04 -15.88
CA SER A 2 19.77 -5.69 -15.42
C SER A 2 18.25 -5.60 -15.26
N VAL A 3 17.81 -5.05 -14.13
CA VAL A 3 16.39 -4.76 -13.91
C VAL A 3 15.98 -3.64 -14.87
N CYS A 4 14.91 -3.83 -15.64
CA CYS A 4 14.49 -2.87 -16.67
C CYS A 4 12.96 -2.85 -16.80
N ILE A 5 12.42 -1.66 -17.06
CA ILE A 5 10.98 -1.42 -17.26
C ILE A 5 10.39 -2.22 -18.43
N GLU A 6 11.22 -2.60 -19.42
CA GLU A 6 10.78 -3.45 -20.53
C GLU A 6 10.35 -4.85 -20.07
N SER A 7 10.91 -5.38 -18.98
CA SER A 7 10.46 -6.64 -18.39
C SER A 7 9.03 -6.52 -17.86
N VAL A 8 8.72 -5.42 -17.17
CA VAL A 8 7.36 -5.13 -16.66
C VAL A 8 6.37 -5.05 -17.83
N LYS A 9 6.71 -4.28 -18.86
CA LYS A 9 5.91 -4.17 -20.09
C LYS A 9 5.68 -5.52 -20.76
N HIS A 10 6.74 -6.31 -20.94
CA HIS A 10 6.66 -7.64 -21.55
C HIS A 10 5.66 -8.54 -20.83
N PHE A 11 5.70 -8.59 -19.49
CA PHE A 11 4.77 -9.40 -18.71
C PHE A 11 3.34 -8.84 -18.70
N LEU A 12 3.16 -7.53 -18.66
CA LEU A 12 1.83 -6.91 -18.73
C LEU A 12 1.14 -7.15 -20.07
N VAL A 13 1.85 -7.04 -21.20
CA VAL A 13 1.32 -7.34 -22.53
C VAL A 13 0.82 -8.78 -22.63
N ARG A 14 1.52 -9.70 -21.97
CA ARG A 14 1.18 -11.13 -21.94
C ARG A 14 0.17 -11.49 -20.85
N GLN A 15 -0.30 -10.52 -20.07
CA GLN A 15 -1.19 -10.73 -18.92
C GLN A 15 -0.60 -11.69 -17.88
N GLU A 16 0.74 -11.73 -17.76
CA GLU A 16 1.45 -12.49 -16.74
C GLU A 16 1.58 -11.63 -15.47
N TRP A 17 0.44 -11.29 -14.86
CA TRP A 17 0.30 -10.27 -13.82
C TRP A 17 1.23 -10.47 -12.62
N LYS A 18 1.37 -11.72 -12.14
CA LYS A 18 2.27 -12.05 -11.02
C LYS A 18 3.74 -11.71 -11.32
N LYS A 19 4.19 -11.96 -12.56
CA LYS A 19 5.57 -11.63 -12.96
C LYS A 19 5.75 -10.13 -13.19
N ALA A 20 4.74 -9.47 -13.77
CA ALA A 20 4.75 -8.02 -13.93
C ALA A 20 4.83 -7.29 -12.58
N ASP A 21 4.08 -7.78 -11.60
CA ASP A 21 4.09 -7.28 -10.22
C ASP A 21 5.47 -7.44 -9.57
N PHE A 22 6.05 -8.65 -9.64
CA PHE A 22 7.39 -8.93 -9.13
C PHE A 22 8.49 -8.09 -9.81
N GLU A 23 8.45 -7.91 -11.13
CA GLU A 23 9.42 -7.04 -11.82
C GLU A 23 9.19 -5.55 -11.55
N THR A 24 7.94 -5.14 -11.27
CA THR A 24 7.63 -3.76 -10.83
C THR A 24 8.32 -3.48 -9.50
N GLU A 25 8.23 -4.41 -8.56
CA GLU A 25 8.93 -4.34 -7.27
C GLU A 25 10.44 -4.22 -7.49
N LYS A 26 11.05 -5.17 -8.20
CA LYS A 26 12.50 -5.16 -8.46
C LYS A 26 12.97 -3.85 -9.08
N LEU A 27 12.20 -3.31 -10.02
CA LEU A 27 12.53 -2.04 -10.68
C LEU A 27 12.57 -0.89 -9.68
N ILE A 28 11.57 -0.79 -8.81
CA ILE A 28 11.52 0.24 -7.78
C ILE A 28 12.72 0.09 -6.84
N PHE A 29 12.96 -1.13 -6.33
CA PHE A 29 14.08 -1.40 -5.42
C PHE A 29 15.45 -1.12 -6.05
N SER A 30 15.59 -1.24 -7.38
CA SER A 30 16.86 -0.97 -8.06
C SER A 30 17.32 0.49 -7.98
N PHE A 31 16.41 1.43 -7.68
CA PHE A 31 16.74 2.85 -7.46
C PHE A 31 16.96 3.20 -5.98
N CYS A 32 16.55 2.33 -5.08
CA CYS A 32 16.65 2.56 -3.65
C CYS A 32 18.08 2.21 -3.19
N ASN A 33 18.63 2.95 -2.23
CA ASN A 33 19.98 2.69 -1.73
C ASN A 33 19.99 1.45 -0.83
N TYR A 34 19.98 0.27 -1.47
CA TYR A 34 20.02 -1.01 -0.80
C TYR A 34 21.41 -1.27 -0.21
N THR A 35 21.67 -0.67 0.94
CA THR A 35 22.93 -0.77 1.71
C THR A 35 22.94 -1.99 2.65
N GLY A 36 22.17 -3.04 2.32
CA GLY A 36 21.90 -4.16 3.23
C GLY A 36 20.79 -3.87 4.26
N GLN A 37 20.03 -2.79 4.07
CA GLN A 37 18.82 -2.51 4.83
C GLN A 37 17.61 -3.09 4.07
N GLU A 38 16.88 -3.99 4.72
CA GLU A 38 15.73 -4.71 4.15
C GLU A 38 14.42 -3.90 4.28
N TYR A 39 14.48 -2.56 4.26
CA TYR A 39 13.31 -1.70 4.31
C TYR A 39 13.54 -0.39 3.58
N LEU A 40 12.50 0.14 2.94
CA LEU A 40 12.56 1.41 2.18
C LEU A 40 12.27 2.60 3.08
N LYS A 41 13.07 3.67 2.99
CA LYS A 41 12.78 4.97 3.61
C LYS A 41 12.09 5.90 2.60
N LEU A 42 11.64 7.06 3.08
CA LEU A 42 11.03 8.06 2.20
C LEU A 42 12.05 8.60 1.19
N GLU A 43 13.30 8.75 1.63
CA GLU A 43 14.40 9.23 0.79
C GLU A 43 14.73 8.21 -0.31
N ASP A 44 14.52 6.91 -0.08
CA ASP A 44 14.69 5.87 -1.10
C ASP A 44 13.62 5.97 -2.18
N ILE A 45 12.38 6.30 -1.79
CA ILE A 45 11.30 6.57 -2.75
C ILE A 45 11.64 7.78 -3.60
N ASP A 46 12.30 8.81 -3.06
CA ASP A 46 12.70 10.03 -3.79
C ASP A 46 13.74 9.77 -4.89
N LEU A 47 14.53 8.71 -4.78
CA LEU A 47 15.55 8.33 -5.77
C LEU A 47 14.94 7.76 -7.06
N ILE A 48 13.69 7.29 -7.04
CA ILE A 48 13.04 6.72 -8.22
C ILE A 48 12.84 7.83 -9.27
N PRO A 49 13.30 7.69 -10.52
CA PRO A 49 13.10 8.72 -11.53
C PRO A 49 11.62 8.94 -11.87
N LEU A 50 11.19 10.21 -12.00
CA LEU A 50 9.79 10.53 -12.28
C LEU A 50 9.30 9.95 -13.62
N ASN A 51 10.15 9.92 -14.65
CA ASN A 51 9.82 9.30 -15.94
C ASN A 51 9.56 7.79 -15.80
N ILE A 52 10.26 7.10 -14.89
CA ILE A 52 10.02 5.68 -14.60
C ILE A 52 8.68 5.49 -13.91
N LEU A 53 8.35 6.31 -12.90
CA LEU A 53 7.06 6.28 -12.21
C LEU A 53 5.89 6.53 -13.16
N ALA A 54 6.00 7.53 -14.04
CA ALA A 54 4.99 7.83 -15.05
C ALA A 54 4.80 6.66 -16.03
N HIS A 55 5.90 6.07 -16.49
CA HIS A 55 5.86 4.95 -17.43
C HIS A 55 5.28 3.68 -16.78
N LEU A 56 5.64 3.36 -15.53
CA LEU A 56 5.04 2.27 -14.77
C LEU A 56 3.52 2.47 -14.61
N GLU A 57 3.09 3.65 -14.21
CA GLU A 57 1.67 3.97 -14.06
C GLU A 57 0.91 3.79 -15.38
N ASN A 58 1.48 4.27 -16.48
CA ASN A 58 0.88 4.14 -17.81
C ASN A 58 0.76 2.68 -18.25
N LEU A 59 1.80 1.87 -18.02
CA LEU A 59 1.79 0.44 -18.36
C LEU A 59 0.70 -0.31 -17.59
N TRP A 60 0.66 -0.14 -16.26
CA TRP A 60 -0.36 -0.79 -15.42
C TRP A 60 -1.77 -0.35 -15.79
N THR A 61 -1.99 0.96 -15.98
CA THR A 61 -3.30 1.50 -16.38
C THR A 61 -3.72 0.98 -17.75
N THR A 62 -2.84 1.02 -18.75
CA THR A 62 -3.18 0.66 -20.13
C THR A 62 -3.54 -0.82 -20.25
N HIS A 63 -2.68 -1.70 -19.73
CA HIS A 63 -2.87 -3.15 -19.88
C HIS A 63 -4.00 -3.71 -19.01
N SER A 64 -4.35 -3.02 -17.92
CA SER A 64 -5.48 -3.40 -17.05
C SER A 64 -6.80 -2.73 -17.39
N LYS A 65 -6.85 -1.90 -18.45
CA LYS A 65 -8.02 -1.05 -18.79
C LYS A 65 -8.44 -0.15 -17.63
N GLY A 66 -7.46 0.41 -16.93
CA GLY A 66 -7.64 1.30 -15.78
C GLY A 66 -7.99 0.60 -14.47
N ARG A 67 -8.03 -0.74 -14.42
CA ARG A 67 -8.37 -1.48 -13.20
C ARG A 67 -7.25 -1.46 -12.16
N PHE A 68 -6.01 -1.47 -12.62
CA PHE A 68 -4.79 -1.56 -11.81
C PHE A 68 -3.92 -0.33 -12.06
N GLY A 69 -3.02 -0.07 -11.12
CA GLY A 69 -2.17 1.12 -11.12
C GLY A 69 -2.28 1.92 -9.82
N PHE A 70 -1.26 2.72 -9.57
CA PHE A 70 -1.11 3.45 -8.33
C PHE A 70 -2.07 4.62 -8.23
N ARG A 71 -2.50 5.26 -9.34
CA ARG A 71 -3.54 6.29 -9.26
C ARG A 71 -4.91 5.69 -8.96
N THR A 72 -5.19 4.49 -9.44
CA THR A 72 -6.42 3.77 -9.08
C THR A 72 -6.40 3.44 -7.59
N GLN A 73 -5.27 2.96 -7.06
CA GLN A 73 -5.05 2.77 -5.63
C GLN A 73 -5.23 4.08 -4.83
N GLU A 74 -4.63 5.18 -5.27
CA GLU A 74 -4.74 6.49 -4.61
C GLU A 74 -6.20 6.98 -4.54
N LYS A 75 -6.99 6.80 -5.60
CA LYS A 75 -8.41 7.16 -5.62
C LYS A 75 -9.20 6.38 -4.57
N ILE A 76 -8.98 5.06 -4.48
CA ILE A 76 -9.64 4.19 -3.51
C ILE A 76 -9.24 4.60 -2.10
N HIS A 77 -7.94 4.77 -1.87
CA HIS A 77 -7.38 5.24 -0.61
C HIS A 77 -8.03 6.56 -0.16
N ASN A 78 -8.11 7.56 -1.04
CA ASN A 78 -8.71 8.86 -0.73
C ASN A 78 -10.22 8.78 -0.47
N SER A 79 -10.93 7.90 -1.19
CA SER A 79 -12.35 7.62 -0.95
C SER A 79 -12.57 7.10 0.48
N ILE A 80 -11.79 6.10 0.89
CA ILE A 80 -11.88 5.48 2.22
C ILE A 80 -11.54 6.48 3.31
N ARG A 81 -10.44 7.24 3.14
CA ARG A 81 -10.06 8.31 4.06
C ARG A 81 -11.18 9.35 4.22
N LYS A 82 -11.84 9.74 3.12
CA LYS A 82 -12.98 10.67 3.16
C LYS A 82 -14.18 10.07 3.90
N GLN A 83 -14.50 8.80 3.67
CA GLN A 83 -15.61 8.11 4.36
C GLN A 83 -15.38 8.07 5.88
N ILE A 84 -14.17 7.68 6.31
CA ILE A 84 -13.79 7.62 7.73
C ILE A 84 -13.89 9.00 8.40
N ARG A 85 -13.51 10.07 7.68
CA ARG A 85 -13.61 11.46 8.17
C ARG A 85 -15.05 11.94 8.33
N LEU A 86 -15.90 11.65 7.34
CA LEU A 86 -17.26 12.18 7.30
C LEU A 86 -18.17 11.47 8.31
N ASN A 87 -18.05 10.14 8.43
CA ASN A 87 -18.91 9.35 9.31
C ASN A 87 -18.08 8.48 10.26
N PRO A 88 -17.34 9.06 11.23
CA PRO A 88 -16.51 8.28 12.14
C PRO A 88 -17.34 7.31 12.96
N ARG A 89 -18.56 7.69 13.38
CA ARG A 89 -19.45 6.86 14.21
C ARG A 89 -20.12 5.72 13.46
N GLU A 90 -20.58 5.89 12.23
CA GLU A 90 -21.12 4.77 11.43
C GLU A 90 -20.01 3.85 10.94
N SER A 91 -18.86 4.41 10.54
CA SER A 91 -17.67 3.62 10.22
C SER A 91 -17.22 2.82 11.44
N LEU A 92 -17.29 3.41 12.63
CA LEU A 92 -17.01 2.76 13.92
C LEU A 92 -18.15 1.84 14.38
N GLN A 93 -19.43 2.10 14.09
CA GLN A 93 -20.57 1.23 14.41
C GLN A 93 -20.57 -0.02 13.53
N ARG A 94 -20.16 0.10 12.25
CA ARG A 94 -19.79 -1.06 11.41
C ARG A 94 -18.65 -1.87 12.03
N MET A 95 -17.84 -1.30 12.92
CA MET A 95 -16.70 -1.96 13.55
C MET A 95 -16.95 -2.42 14.99
N ILE A 96 -17.80 -1.74 15.78
CA ILE A 96 -17.75 -1.80 17.26
C ILE A 96 -19.11 -1.48 17.89
N SER A 97 -19.76 -2.47 18.49
CA SER A 97 -20.58 -2.22 19.68
C SER A 97 -19.76 -2.30 20.97
N ASN A 98 -18.62 -3.02 21.04
CA ASN A 98 -18.04 -3.40 22.34
C ASN A 98 -16.51 -3.20 22.61
N VAL A 99 -15.64 -2.87 21.65
CA VAL A 99 -14.17 -2.91 21.84
C VAL A 99 -13.48 -1.55 22.10
N MET A 100 -13.97 -0.42 21.59
CA MET A 100 -13.28 0.89 21.75
C MET A 100 -13.95 1.80 22.79
N ARG A 101 -14.04 1.32 24.04
CA ARG A 101 -14.35 2.15 25.22
C ARG A 101 -13.08 2.85 25.76
N GLY A 102 -12.30 3.44 24.85
CA GLY A 102 -11.13 4.27 25.17
C GLY A 102 -11.45 5.75 24.92
N SER A 103 -11.89 6.45 25.96
CA SER A 103 -12.04 7.89 25.97
C SER A 103 -10.67 8.56 26.10
N ASN A 104 -10.00 8.87 24.98
CA ASN A 104 -9.11 10.06 24.80
C ASN A 104 -8.17 10.04 23.58
N ASP A 105 -8.19 9.03 22.70
CA ASP A 105 -7.32 9.07 21.52
C ASP A 105 -7.88 9.99 20.42
N SER A 106 -7.08 11.00 20.06
CA SER A 106 -7.37 11.98 19.01
C SER A 106 -7.75 11.31 17.68
N MET A 107 -8.60 11.99 16.87
CA MET A 107 -9.05 11.51 15.55
C MET A 107 -7.87 11.07 14.63
N ASN A 108 -6.69 11.66 14.80
CA ASN A 108 -5.47 11.32 14.07
C ASN A 108 -4.99 9.89 14.32
N SER A 109 -5.19 9.33 15.51
CA SER A 109 -4.81 7.94 15.83
C SER A 109 -5.75 6.93 15.18
N LYS A 110 -7.01 7.30 14.96
CA LYS A 110 -8.04 6.45 14.35
C LYS A 110 -7.89 6.36 12.83
N GLU A 111 -7.63 7.48 12.14
CA GLU A 111 -7.35 7.47 10.70
C GLU A 111 -6.16 6.56 10.35
N VAL A 112 -5.10 6.62 11.16
CA VAL A 112 -3.85 5.88 10.94
C VAL A 112 -4.04 4.36 10.97
N LEU A 113 -4.98 3.85 11.77
CA LEU A 113 -5.25 2.41 11.87
C LEU A 113 -6.38 1.97 10.93
N MET A 114 -7.41 2.81 10.78
CA MET A 114 -8.61 2.45 10.02
C MET A 114 -8.41 2.54 8.52
N VAL A 115 -7.73 3.60 8.02
CA VAL A 115 -7.57 3.79 6.58
C VAL A 115 -6.81 2.61 5.94
N PRO A 116 -5.63 2.18 6.45
CA PRO A 116 -4.91 1.04 5.88
C PRO A 116 -5.74 -0.24 5.86
N TYR A 117 -6.48 -0.51 6.94
CA TYR A 117 -7.33 -1.71 7.05
C TYR A 117 -8.42 -1.72 5.99
N PHE A 118 -9.26 -0.70 5.95
CA PHE A 118 -10.37 -0.66 4.99
C PHE A 118 -9.87 -0.57 3.55
N TYR A 119 -8.76 0.12 3.32
CA TYR A 119 -8.08 0.13 2.02
C TYR A 119 -7.63 -1.27 1.61
N GLY A 120 -6.97 -2.01 2.50
CA GLY A 120 -6.56 -3.39 2.24
C GLY A 120 -7.74 -4.33 1.97
N VAL A 121 -8.86 -4.16 2.68
CA VAL A 121 -10.10 -4.92 2.40
C VAL A 121 -10.65 -4.57 1.01
N GLU A 122 -10.78 -3.28 0.68
CA GLU A 122 -11.40 -2.81 -0.57
C GLU A 122 -10.62 -3.27 -1.81
N ILE A 123 -9.30 -3.25 -1.75
CA ILE A 123 -8.46 -3.71 -2.86
C ILE A 123 -8.17 -5.22 -2.78
N GLY A 124 -8.64 -5.93 -1.76
CA GLY A 124 -8.54 -7.38 -1.62
C GLY A 124 -7.19 -7.93 -1.13
N TRP A 125 -6.41 -7.15 -0.39
CA TRP A 125 -5.20 -7.61 0.31
C TRP A 125 -5.49 -8.15 1.71
N ILE A 126 -6.62 -7.78 2.31
CA ILE A 126 -7.06 -8.28 3.62
C ILE A 126 -8.33 -9.11 3.44
N GLU A 127 -8.32 -10.32 3.99
CA GLU A 127 -9.48 -11.20 4.08
C GLU A 127 -10.16 -11.03 5.45
N GLY A 128 -11.46 -10.73 5.44
CA GLY A 128 -12.28 -10.65 6.65
C GLY A 128 -13.10 -9.36 6.76
N HIS A 129 -14.30 -9.49 7.34
CA HIS A 129 -15.14 -8.36 7.75
C HIS A 129 -14.68 -7.85 9.14
N PRO A 130 -14.95 -6.59 9.51
CA PRO A 130 -14.30 -5.92 10.63
C PRO A 130 -14.50 -6.70 11.93
N MET A 131 -13.43 -6.79 12.74
CA MET A 131 -13.42 -7.19 14.15
C MET A 131 -14.61 -8.08 14.51
N ASP A 132 -14.44 -9.39 14.39
CA ASP A 132 -15.38 -10.31 15.00
C ASP A 132 -15.49 -10.02 16.52
N SER A 133 -16.46 -10.62 17.20
CA SER A 133 -16.71 -10.43 18.63
C SER A 133 -15.48 -10.66 19.53
N LEU A 134 -14.42 -11.26 18.99
CA LEU A 134 -13.17 -11.61 19.66
C LEU A 134 -12.04 -10.61 19.40
N GLY A 135 -12.28 -9.57 18.59
CA GLY A 135 -11.30 -8.53 18.30
C GLY A 135 -10.23 -8.94 17.30
N ALA A 136 -10.50 -9.93 16.44
CA ALA A 136 -9.54 -10.36 15.43
C ALA A 136 -9.44 -9.31 14.31
N TYR A 137 -8.21 -8.85 14.05
CA TYR A 137 -7.90 -8.11 12.83
C TYR A 137 -8.05 -9.07 11.64
N GLY A 138 -8.61 -8.59 10.52
CA GLY A 138 -8.69 -9.37 9.28
C GLY A 138 -7.32 -9.96 8.90
N LYS A 139 -7.32 -11.09 8.19
CA LYS A 139 -6.11 -11.81 7.80
C LYS A 139 -5.48 -11.12 6.58
N ASP A 140 -4.26 -10.64 6.72
CA ASP A 140 -3.46 -10.24 5.56
C ASP A 140 -3.23 -11.46 4.64
N LYS A 141 -3.57 -11.31 3.36
CA LYS A 141 -3.29 -12.33 2.36
C LYS A 141 -1.79 -12.36 2.07
N SER A 142 -1.21 -13.56 2.12
CA SER A 142 0.10 -13.80 1.54
C SER A 142 0.07 -13.57 0.04
N TYR A 143 1.23 -13.35 -0.57
CA TYR A 143 1.33 -13.16 -2.01
C TYR A 143 0.76 -14.32 -2.83
N GLU A 144 0.89 -15.54 -2.30
CA GLU A 144 0.34 -16.73 -2.95
C GLU A 144 -1.19 -16.79 -2.89
N GLU A 145 -1.81 -16.03 -1.99
CA GLU A 145 -3.27 -15.92 -1.83
C GLU A 145 -3.87 -14.73 -2.63
N LEU A 146 -3.03 -13.89 -3.25
CA LEU A 146 -3.49 -12.77 -4.09
C LEU A 146 -3.98 -13.25 -5.46
N THR A 147 -4.85 -12.45 -6.08
CA THR A 147 -5.47 -12.77 -7.37
C THR A 147 -4.73 -12.06 -8.50
N PHE A 148 -4.05 -12.83 -9.36
CA PHE A 148 -3.22 -12.30 -10.46
C PHE A 148 -3.89 -12.40 -11.82
N ASP A 149 -5.08 -11.83 -11.92
CA ASP A 149 -5.81 -11.67 -13.17
C ASP A 149 -6.79 -10.48 -13.08
N LEU A 150 -7.51 -10.20 -14.18
CA LEU A 150 -8.43 -9.07 -14.26
C LEU A 150 -9.68 -9.20 -13.39
N SER A 151 -9.98 -10.39 -12.82
CA SER A 151 -11.09 -10.59 -11.88
C SER A 151 -10.78 -10.02 -10.50
N ALA A 152 -9.51 -9.72 -10.20
CA ALA A 152 -9.11 -9.11 -8.94
C ALA A 152 -9.81 -7.74 -8.73
N PRO A 153 -9.96 -7.30 -7.46
CA PRO A 153 -10.58 -6.02 -7.13
C PRO A 153 -9.89 -4.81 -7.78
N LEU A 154 -10.61 -3.70 -7.85
CA LEU A 154 -10.07 -2.45 -8.37
C LEU A 154 -8.85 -2.01 -7.52
N GLY A 155 -7.75 -1.64 -8.16
CA GLY A 155 -6.51 -1.24 -7.48
C GLY A 155 -5.73 -2.38 -6.82
N HIS A 156 -6.13 -3.65 -7.00
CA HIS A 156 -5.45 -4.81 -6.39
C HIS A 156 -3.96 -4.89 -6.74
N LEU A 157 -3.60 -4.54 -7.98
CA LEU A 157 -2.23 -4.56 -8.50
C LEU A 157 -1.78 -3.15 -8.94
N PRO A 158 -0.47 -2.89 -8.99
CA PRO A 158 0.61 -3.71 -8.41
C PRO A 158 0.49 -3.76 -6.88
N CYS A 159 0.71 -4.91 -6.27
CA CYS A 159 0.61 -5.06 -4.83
C CYS A 159 1.78 -4.35 -4.14
N GLN A 160 1.49 -3.59 -3.10
CA GLN A 160 2.51 -2.91 -2.29
C GLN A 160 2.94 -3.73 -1.07
N THR A 161 2.40 -4.94 -0.93
CA THR A 161 2.55 -5.79 0.25
C THR A 161 3.99 -6.22 0.52
N TRP A 162 4.90 -6.09 -0.45
CA TRP A 162 6.31 -6.44 -0.27
C TRP A 162 7.23 -5.30 0.15
N TRP A 163 6.72 -4.07 0.22
CA TRP A 163 7.54 -2.92 0.64
C TRP A 163 7.89 -3.01 2.14
N THR A 164 7.29 -3.96 2.86
CA THR A 164 7.52 -4.26 4.30
C THR A 164 6.81 -5.53 4.85
N LEU A 165 5.92 -6.23 4.12
CA LEU A 165 4.96 -7.19 4.73
C LEU A 165 5.02 -8.63 4.23
N ASN A 166 6.20 -9.09 3.80
CA ASN A 166 6.52 -10.51 3.94
C ASN A 166 7.84 -10.62 4.71
N HIS A 167 7.70 -10.76 6.04
CA HIS A 167 8.77 -10.99 7.02
C HIS A 167 9.73 -9.83 7.37
N GLN A 168 9.53 -8.59 6.91
CA GLN A 168 10.50 -7.49 7.14
C GLN A 168 10.13 -6.47 8.24
N THR A 169 8.93 -6.53 8.83
CA THR A 169 8.60 -5.72 10.03
C THR A 169 9.44 -6.11 11.26
N THR A 170 10.03 -7.32 11.27
CA THR A 170 11.04 -7.75 12.24
C THR A 170 12.41 -7.11 12.00
N GLN A 171 12.64 -6.47 10.85
CA GLN A 171 13.93 -5.91 10.45
C GLN A 171 13.98 -4.38 10.45
N VAL A 172 12.83 -3.68 10.41
CA VAL A 172 12.82 -2.24 10.73
C VAL A 172 13.13 -2.09 12.22
N PRO A 173 14.25 -1.47 12.61
CA PRO A 173 14.65 -1.46 14.00
C PRO A 173 13.60 -0.75 14.87
N PHE A 174 13.21 -1.37 15.99
CA PHE A 174 12.16 -0.84 16.87
C PHE A 174 12.41 0.61 17.30
N ASN A 175 13.67 0.97 17.54
CA ASN A 175 14.07 2.34 17.87
C ASN A 175 13.77 3.34 16.75
N VAL A 176 13.82 2.94 15.47
CA VAL A 176 13.43 3.79 14.32
C VAL A 176 11.91 4.03 14.33
N LEU A 177 11.13 2.95 14.48
CA LEU A 177 9.67 3.03 14.57
C LEU A 177 9.22 3.86 15.78
N PHE A 178 9.81 3.60 16.94
CA PHE A 178 9.51 4.30 18.18
C PHE A 178 9.87 5.78 18.12
N LYS A 179 11.08 6.12 17.65
CA LYS A 179 11.52 7.52 17.51
C LYS A 179 10.61 8.34 16.60
N LYS A 180 10.10 7.72 15.52
CA LYS A 180 9.27 8.41 14.52
C LYS A 180 7.78 8.44 14.88
N TYR A 181 7.27 7.40 15.57
CA TYR A 181 5.82 7.20 15.73
C TYR A 181 5.32 7.05 17.18
N GLY A 182 6.20 6.96 18.17
CA GLY A 182 5.83 6.90 19.59
C GLY A 182 5.28 5.55 20.08
N ILE A 183 4.47 5.58 21.15
CA ILE A 183 3.85 4.39 21.76
C ILE A 183 2.48 4.15 21.13
N ILE A 184 2.43 3.40 20.02
CA ILE A 184 1.17 2.90 19.40
C ILE A 184 1.13 1.36 19.48
N GLY A 185 2.10 0.72 20.16
CA GLY A 185 2.40 -0.70 20.02
C GLY A 185 3.15 -0.99 18.71
N LEU A 186 4.00 -2.02 18.72
CA LEU A 186 4.83 -2.43 17.57
C LEU A 186 4.02 -2.56 16.25
N PRO A 187 2.87 -3.25 16.22
CA PRO A 187 2.05 -3.38 15.01
C PRO A 187 1.51 -2.03 14.50
N GLY A 188 1.08 -1.14 15.41
CA GLY A 188 0.55 0.17 15.03
C GLY A 188 1.60 1.10 14.42
N CYS A 189 2.83 1.07 14.93
CA CYS A 189 3.94 1.83 14.35
C CYS A 189 4.34 1.32 12.96
N ALA A 190 4.30 0.01 12.74
CA ALA A 190 4.58 -0.59 11.43
C ALA A 190 3.52 -0.19 10.38
N ILE A 191 2.23 -0.31 10.73
CA ILE A 191 1.12 0.13 9.87
C ILE A 191 1.27 1.60 9.49
N LYS A 192 1.58 2.47 10.46
CA LYS A 192 1.79 3.90 10.21
C LYS A 192 2.97 4.18 9.28
N TYR A 193 4.05 3.41 9.43
CA TYR A 193 5.24 3.53 8.57
C TYR A 193 4.91 3.22 7.12
N GLN A 194 4.28 2.08 6.87
CA GLN A 194 3.87 1.60 5.55
C GLN A 194 2.94 2.59 4.87
N PHE A 195 1.94 3.04 5.63
CA PHE A 195 1.00 4.05 5.19
C PHE A 195 1.70 5.35 4.76
N THR A 196 2.74 5.76 5.50
CA THR A 196 3.52 6.96 5.16
C THR A 196 4.27 6.78 3.84
N LEU A 197 4.90 5.61 3.63
CA LEU A 197 5.60 5.30 2.39
C LEU A 197 4.64 5.26 1.19
N GLN A 198 3.50 4.59 1.34
CA GLN A 198 2.47 4.49 0.31
C GLN A 198 1.97 5.88 -0.12
N LEU A 199 1.62 6.74 0.85
CA LEU A 199 1.17 8.10 0.55
C LEU A 199 2.23 8.93 -0.17
N HIS A 200 3.50 8.75 0.20
CA HIS A 200 4.61 9.44 -0.45
C HIS A 200 4.81 8.97 -1.89
N LEU A 201 4.73 7.65 -2.13
CA LEU A 201 4.76 7.08 -3.48
C LEU A 201 3.62 7.63 -4.35
N PHE A 202 2.38 7.65 -3.84
CA PHE A 202 1.25 8.24 -4.57
C PHE A 202 1.50 9.69 -4.97
N LYS A 203 2.01 10.51 -4.03
CA LYS A 203 2.36 11.90 -4.32
C LYS A 203 3.41 12.01 -5.42
N ARG A 204 4.44 11.17 -5.42
CA ARG A 204 5.47 11.19 -6.49
C ARG A 204 4.91 10.75 -7.83
N ILE A 205 4.03 9.75 -7.85
CA ILE A 205 3.35 9.30 -9.07
C ILE A 205 2.43 10.38 -9.63
N GLN A 206 1.72 11.12 -8.77
CA GLN A 206 0.92 12.26 -9.19
C GLN A 206 1.78 13.32 -9.90
N ILE A 207 2.91 13.70 -9.28
CA ILE A 207 3.86 14.65 -9.87
C ILE A 207 4.42 14.13 -11.20
N ALA A 208 4.83 12.86 -11.23
CA ALA A 208 5.34 12.21 -12.43
C ALA A 208 4.31 12.25 -13.58
N CYS A 209 3.07 11.87 -13.30
CA CYS A 209 2.02 11.87 -14.32
C CYS A 209 1.73 13.26 -14.84
N GLN A 210 1.72 14.30 -13.99
CA GLN A 210 1.53 15.69 -14.42
C GLN A 210 2.64 16.19 -15.35
N GLN A 211 3.88 15.74 -15.12
CA GLN A 211 5.04 16.16 -15.91
C GLN A 211 5.15 15.44 -17.26
N PHE A 212 4.68 14.19 -17.34
CA PHE A 212 4.87 13.32 -18.51
C PHE A 212 3.58 12.96 -19.25
N THR A 213 2.42 13.53 -18.89
CA THR A 213 1.24 13.55 -19.77
C THR A 213 1.45 14.56 -20.91
N ASN A 214 1.94 14.09 -22.04
CA ASN A 214 1.84 14.73 -23.36
C ASN A 214 1.38 13.68 -24.37
#